data_AF-A0A3B8LEX8-F1
#
_entry.id   AF-A0A3B8LEX8-F1
#
_cell.length_a   1.000
_cell.length_b   1.000
_cell.length_c   1.000
_cell.angle_alpha   90.00
_cell.angle_beta   90.00
_cell.angle_gamma   90.00
#
_symmetry.space_group_name_H-M   'P 1'
#
loop_
_entity.id
_entity.type
_entity.pdbx_description
1 polymer ?
#
loop_
_entity_poly.entity_id
_entity_poly.type
_entity_poly.pdbx_seq_one_letter_code
_entity_poly.pdbx_strand_id
1 'polypeptide(L)'
;SDIATSFGGQRWRKYYLNLWSKEFASRRLYLARYLCQEWNRKHYGQELVHEVKIYYMLEYTRHYGPETPQKKILWTGTCFKKQKKRPAKR
;
A
#
# COMPACT_ATOMS: atom_id res chain seq x y z
N SER A 1 -12.14 15.77 -13.33
CA SER A 1 -11.47 15.60 -12.02
C SER A 1 -9.98 15.54 -12.24
N ASP A 2 -9.18 16.41 -11.59
CA ASP A 2 -7.72 16.35 -11.69
C ASP A 2 -7.23 15.11 -10.94
N ILE A 3 -6.56 14.23 -11.66
CA ILE A 3 -6.00 12.97 -11.15
C ILE A 3 -5.08 13.25 -9.95
N ALA A 4 -4.36 14.37 -9.92
CA ALA A 4 -3.44 14.69 -8.83
C ALA A 4 -4.17 14.92 -7.49
N THR A 5 -5.36 15.53 -7.52
CA THR A 5 -6.14 15.82 -6.31
C THR A 5 -6.63 14.53 -5.65
N SER A 6 -6.95 13.50 -6.44
CA SER A 6 -7.30 12.16 -5.95
C SER A 6 -6.15 11.47 -5.19
N PHE A 7 -4.90 11.88 -5.41
CA PHE A 7 -3.72 11.35 -4.69
C PHE A 7 -3.20 12.28 -3.59
N GLY A 8 -3.84 13.44 -3.33
CA GLY A 8 -3.33 14.44 -2.40
C GLY A 8 -2.20 15.34 -2.97
N GLY A 9 -2.06 15.40 -4.30
CA GLY A 9 -1.16 16.30 -5.03
C GLY A 9 -0.15 15.59 -5.96
N GLN A 10 0.56 16.38 -6.78
CA GLN A 10 1.51 15.86 -7.78
C GLN A 10 2.69 15.09 -7.17
N ARG A 11 3.15 15.48 -5.97
CA ARG A 11 4.25 14.77 -5.26
C ARG A 11 3.84 13.36 -4.87
N TRP A 12 2.64 13.21 -4.34
CA TRP A 12 2.07 11.90 -4.01
C TRP A 12 1.84 11.06 -5.25
N ARG A 13 1.29 11.66 -6.33
CA ARG A 13 1.17 10.97 -7.61
C ARG A 13 2.51 10.39 -8.09
N LYS A 14 3.58 11.20 -8.14
CA LYS A 14 4.92 10.73 -8.52
C LYS A 14 5.44 9.64 -7.58
N TYR A 15 5.23 9.79 -6.28
CA TYR A 15 5.62 8.80 -5.29
C TYR A 15 4.96 7.45 -5.57
N TYR A 16 3.63 7.41 -5.73
CA TYR A 16 2.88 6.19 -6.00
C TYR A 16 3.27 5.55 -7.34
N LEU A 17 3.42 6.35 -8.39
CA LEU A 17 3.83 5.88 -9.71
C LEU A 17 5.25 5.29 -9.73
N ASN A 18 6.10 5.61 -8.77
CA ASN A 18 7.45 5.05 -8.71
C ASN A 18 7.54 3.75 -7.91
N LEU A 19 6.53 3.39 -7.12
CA LEU A 19 6.60 2.22 -6.23
C LEU A 19 6.74 0.88 -6.96
N TRP A 20 6.30 0.79 -8.22
CA TRP A 20 6.42 -0.46 -8.99
C TRP A 20 7.87 -0.81 -9.35
N SER A 21 8.73 0.19 -9.51
CA SER A 21 10.14 -0.03 -9.82
C SER A 21 10.86 -0.74 -8.66
N LYS A 22 11.83 -1.60 -9.01
CA LYS A 22 12.67 -2.32 -8.04
C LYS A 22 13.53 -1.36 -7.21
N GLU A 23 13.99 -0.26 -7.80
CA GLU A 23 14.79 0.78 -7.14
C GLU A 23 14.10 1.36 -5.90
N PHE A 24 12.76 1.43 -5.94
CA PHE A 24 11.96 1.99 -4.87
C PHE A 24 11.28 0.92 -4.00
N ALA A 25 11.72 -0.34 -4.06
CA ALA A 25 11.11 -1.42 -3.29
C ALA A 25 11.10 -1.17 -1.78
N SER A 26 12.16 -0.55 -1.23
CA SER A 26 12.24 -0.16 0.18
C SER A 26 11.16 0.85 0.60
N ARG A 27 10.69 1.69 -0.34
CA ARG A 27 9.64 2.70 -0.10
C ARG A 27 8.29 2.10 0.23
N ARG A 28 8.02 0.88 -0.26
CA ARG A 28 6.75 0.16 -0.07
C ARG A 28 6.48 -0.12 1.41
N LEU A 29 7.52 -0.46 2.19
CA LEU A 29 7.40 -0.66 3.63
C LEU A 29 7.00 0.62 4.35
N TYR A 30 7.61 1.75 3.99
CA TYR A 30 7.30 3.04 4.61
C TYR A 30 5.87 3.48 4.29
N LEU A 31 5.43 3.31 3.03
CA LEU A 31 4.04 3.55 2.66
C LEU A 31 3.08 2.67 3.46
N ALA A 32 3.36 1.37 3.54
CA ALA A 32 2.49 0.45 4.27
C ALA A 32 2.36 0.83 5.75
N ARG A 33 3.47 1.19 6.40
CA ARG A 33 3.47 1.69 7.79
C ARG A 33 2.65 2.95 7.95
N TYR A 34 2.82 3.92 7.04
CA TYR A 34 2.05 5.15 7.03
C TYR A 34 0.54 4.86 6.90
N LEU A 35 0.14 4.02 5.95
CA LEU A 35 -1.26 3.63 5.75
C LEU A 35 -1.86 2.95 6.99
N CYS A 36 -1.12 2.01 7.59
CA CYS A 36 -1.53 1.38 8.84
C CYS A 36 -1.74 2.40 9.96
N GLN A 37 -0.79 3.31 10.17
CA GLN A 37 -0.84 4.29 11.23
C GLN A 37 -1.96 5.31 11.01
N GLU A 38 -2.10 5.85 9.80
CA GLU A 38 -3.13 6.83 9.49
C GLU A 38 -4.53 6.25 9.65
N TRP A 39 -4.76 5.02 9.19
CA TRP A 39 -6.04 4.36 9.34
C TRP A 39 -6.33 4.03 10.81
N ASN A 40 -5.41 3.33 11.48
CA ASN A 40 -5.62 2.86 12.86
C ASN A 40 -5.60 4.00 13.89
N ARG A 41 -5.11 5.20 13.55
CA ARG A 41 -5.23 6.39 14.41
C ARG A 41 -6.69 6.89 14.51
N LYS A 42 -7.51 6.60 13.50
CA LYS A 42 -8.87 7.11 13.36
C LYS A 42 -9.94 6.03 13.59
N HIS A 43 -9.55 4.77 13.74
CA HIS A 43 -10.44 3.62 13.82
C HIS A 43 -10.05 2.71 14.99
N TYR A 44 -11.02 1.94 15.50
CA TYR A 44 -10.83 1.10 16.69
C TYR A 44 -11.50 -0.28 16.54
N GLY A 45 -11.16 -1.21 17.44
CA GLY A 45 -11.80 -2.52 17.49
C GLY A 45 -11.64 -3.31 16.19
N GLN A 46 -12.76 -3.72 15.61
CA GLN A 46 -12.79 -4.54 14.38
C GLN A 46 -12.42 -3.77 13.11
N GLU A 47 -12.43 -2.44 13.16
CA GLU A 47 -12.06 -1.59 12.02
C GLU A 47 -10.55 -1.43 11.87
N LEU A 48 -9.77 -1.94 12.82
CA LEU A 48 -8.32 -1.89 12.75
C LEU A 48 -7.80 -2.73 11.58
N VAL A 49 -6.93 -2.12 10.78
CA VAL A 49 -6.21 -2.82 9.72
C VAL A 49 -5.02 -3.53 10.33
N HIS A 50 -4.96 -4.84 10.08
CA HIS A 50 -3.87 -5.70 10.54
C HIS A 50 -2.86 -6.03 9.44
N GLU A 51 -3.26 -5.94 8.18
CA GLU A 51 -2.45 -6.28 7.02
C GLU A 51 -2.69 -5.29 5.88
N VAL A 52 -1.62 -4.90 5.19
CA VAL A 52 -1.66 -4.06 4.00
C VAL A 52 -1.07 -4.82 2.83
N LYS A 53 -1.78 -4.79 1.70
CA LYS A 53 -1.30 -5.29 0.40
C LYS A 53 -1.25 -4.13 -0.58
N ILE A 54 -0.09 -3.90 -1.17
CA ILE A 54 0.10 -2.88 -2.21
C ILE A 54 0.10 -3.59 -3.56
N TYR A 55 -0.84 -3.19 -4.42
CA TYR A 55 -0.94 -3.67 -5.80
C TYR A 55 -0.54 -2.57 -6.78
N TYR A 56 -0.02 -2.99 -7.92
CA TYR A 56 0.19 -2.14 -9.08
C TYR A 56 -0.56 -2.74 -10.27
N MET A 57 -1.41 -1.94 -10.89
CA MET A 57 -2.14 -2.31 -12.09
C MET A 57 -1.27 -1.93 -13.29
N LEU A 58 -0.71 -2.92 -13.97
CA LEU A 58 0.15 -2.72 -15.13
C LEU A 58 -0.63 -2.97 -16.41
N GLU A 59 -0.71 -1.94 -17.23
CA GLU A 59 -1.29 -2.00 -18.56
C GLU A 59 -0.21 -1.59 -19.57
N TYR A 60 0.01 -2.43 -20.58
CA TYR A 60 1.01 -2.19 -21.61
C TYR A 60 0.32 -1.68 -22.85
N THR A 61 0.72 -0.51 -23.34
CA THR A 61 0.23 0.02 -24.60
C THR A 61 0.57 -0.93 -25.76
N ARG A 62 -0.44 -1.42 -26.45
CA ARG A 62 -0.34 -2.29 -27.62
C ARG A 62 -0.83 -1.55 -28.86
N HIS A 63 -0.24 -1.88 -30.01
CA HIS A 63 -0.68 -1.34 -31.29
C HIS A 63 -2.01 -1.94 -31.78
N TYR A 64 -2.33 -3.18 -31.37
CA TYR A 64 -3.54 -3.89 -31.80
C TYR A 64 -4.10 -4.79 -30.69
N GLY A 65 -5.43 -4.90 -30.65
CA GLY A 65 -6.19 -5.77 -29.74
C GLY A 65 -6.47 -5.16 -28.36
N PRO A 66 -7.37 -5.77 -27.57
CA PRO A 66 -7.70 -5.28 -26.24
C PRO A 66 -6.54 -5.47 -25.26
N GLU A 67 -6.31 -4.46 -24.43
CA GLU A 67 -5.37 -4.52 -23.31
C GLU A 67 -6.09 -5.04 -22.07
N THR A 68 -5.40 -5.89 -21.30
CA THR A 68 -5.90 -6.39 -20.02
C THR A 68 -4.95 -5.95 -18.92
N PRO A 69 -5.40 -5.07 -17.99
CA PRO A 69 -4.60 -4.65 -16.85
C PRO A 69 -4.15 -5.85 -16.00
N GLN A 70 -2.85 -5.96 -15.77
CA GLN A 70 -2.25 -6.99 -14.92
C GLN A 70 -2.13 -6.49 -13.48
N LYS A 71 -2.80 -7.16 -12.54
CA LYS A 71 -2.68 -6.87 -11.11
C LYS A 71 -1.42 -7.51 -10.54
N LYS A 72 -0.39 -6.70 -10.26
CA LYS A 72 0.88 -7.13 -9.66
C LYS A 72 0.91 -6.81 -8.17
N ILE A 73 1.25 -7.80 -7.34
CA ILE A 73 1.57 -7.56 -5.92
C ILE A 73 2.95 -6.91 -5.83
N LEU A 74 3.03 -5.75 -5.20
CA LEU A 74 4.30 -5.07 -4.93
C LEU A 74 4.81 -5.35 -3.53
N TRP A 75 3.90 -5.49 -2.55
CA TRP A 75 4.23 -5.68 -1.15
C TRP A 75 3.05 -6.24 -0.36
N THR A 76 3.34 -7.04 0.66
CA THR A 76 2.39 -7.49 1.68
C THR A 76 3.06 -7.46 3.04
N GLY A 77 2.32 -7.12 4.08
CA GLY A 77 2.81 -7.21 5.44
C GLY A 77 1.84 -6.65 6.48
N THR A 78 2.15 -6.96 7.74
CA THR A 78 1.26 -6.70 8.87
C THR A 78 1.56 -5.36 9.55
N CYS A 79 0.51 -4.64 9.97
CA CYS A 79 0.59 -3.36 10.69
C CYS A 79 1.15 -3.51 12.11
N PHE A 80 0.87 -4.63 12.78
CA PHE A 80 1.34 -4.93 14.12
C PHE A 80 2.12 -6.24 14.11
N LYS A 81 3.26 -6.29 14.80
CA LYS A 81 3.78 -7.58 15.25
C LYS A 81 2.79 -8.11 16.27
N LYS A 82 2.27 -9.34 16.12
CA LYS A 82 1.51 -10.00 17.19
C LYS A 82 2.33 -9.84 18.48
N GLN A 83 1.81 -9.12 19.47
CA GLN A 83 2.46 -9.08 20.77
C GLN A 83 2.53 -10.54 21.24
N LYS A 84 3.74 -11.04 21.51
CA LYS A 84 3.88 -12.31 22.23
C LYS A 84 3.13 -12.11 23.54
N LYS A 85 2.06 -12.88 23.78
CA LYS A 85 1.36 -12.85 25.07
C LYS A 85 2.42 -13.04 26.16
N ARG A 86 2.68 -12.01 26.95
CA ARG A 86 3.55 -12.12 28.12
C ARG A 86 2.82 -13.06 29.09
N PRO A 87 3.42 -14.16 29.56
CA PRO A 87 2.73 -15.04 30.50
C PRO A 87 2.35 -14.23 31.74
N ALA A 88 1.10 -14.41 32.20
CA ALA A 88 0.62 -13.79 33.42
C ALA A 88 1.54 -14.24 34.56
N LYS A 89 2.12 -13.28 35.28
CA LYS A 89 2.92 -13.56 36.47
C LYS A 89 1.94 -14.13 37.51
N ARG A 90 2.17 -15.38 37.91
CA ARG A 90 1.50 -16.04 39.05
C ARG A 90 1.95 -15.41 40.36
#